data_AF-A0A9D4PFN0-F1
#
_entry.id   AF-A0A9D4PFN0-F1
#
_cell.length_a   1.000
_cell.length_b   1.000
_cell.length_c   1.000
_cell.angle_alpha   90.00
_cell.angle_beta   90.00
_cell.angle_gamma   90.00
#
_symmetry.space_group_name_H-M   'P 1'
#
loop_
_entity.id
_entity.type
_entity.pdbx_description
1 polymer ?
#
loop_
_entity_poly.entity_id
_entity_poly.type
_entity_poly.pdbx_seq_one_letter_code
_entity_poly.pdbx_strand_id
1 'polypeptide(L)'
;MTMTKLLVKDRNNTFNGKLVTFVADVPEEVLCACCSNISSQLMADPRDHLYCQSCLAMLEDDGTIDCVKDGAAHRIEEKVESGYKKIESDMRERLQELEERHAIYEEPIGKLLAEMAMMK
;
A
#
# COMPACT_ATOMS: atom_id res chain seq x y z
N MET A 1 23.76 -9.40 5.45
CA MET A 1 22.63 -8.81 4.71
C MET A 1 22.02 -9.89 3.84
N THR A 2 20.81 -10.33 4.16
CA THR A 2 20.02 -11.24 3.34
C THR A 2 19.37 -10.43 2.22
N MET A 3 19.70 -10.75 0.97
CA MET A 3 19.05 -10.14 -0.20
C MET A 3 17.92 -11.05 -0.66
N THR A 4 16.69 -10.58 -0.57
CA THR A 4 15.50 -11.35 -0.96
C THR A 4 15.01 -10.89 -2.32
N LYS A 5 14.81 -11.83 -3.25
CA LYS A 5 14.25 -11.54 -4.58
C LYS A 5 12.81 -12.01 -4.63
N LEU A 6 11.88 -11.09 -4.82
CA LEU A 6 10.45 -11.37 -4.86
C LEU A 6 9.86 -10.96 -6.20
N LEU A 7 8.88 -11.73 -6.67
CA LEU A 7 8.09 -11.34 -7.82
C LEU A 7 7.10 -10.25 -7.37
N VAL A 8 7.03 -9.14 -8.11
CA VAL A 8 6.01 -8.11 -7.88
C VAL A 8 4.94 -8.22 -8.97
N LYS A 9 3.70 -8.45 -8.55
CA LYS A 9 2.53 -8.55 -9.42
C LYS A 9 1.69 -7.27 -9.29
N ASP A 10 1.27 -6.70 -10.40
CA ASP A 10 0.36 -5.55 -10.43
C ASP A 10 -0.96 -5.88 -11.14
N ARG A 11 -1.98 -5.06 -10.91
CA ARG A 11 -3.35 -5.23 -11.44
C ARG A 11 -3.41 -5.45 -12.95
N ASN A 12 -2.53 -4.78 -13.70
CA ASN A 12 -2.55 -4.82 -15.16
C ASN A 12 -1.52 -5.81 -15.74
N ASN A 13 -0.86 -6.60 -14.88
CA ASN A 13 0.29 -7.42 -15.24
C ASN A 13 1.40 -6.65 -15.99
N THR A 14 1.44 -5.31 -15.83
CA THR A 14 2.43 -4.42 -16.45
C THR A 14 3.83 -4.66 -15.91
N PHE A 15 3.96 -5.20 -14.70
CA PHE A 15 5.26 -5.61 -14.16
C PHE A 15 5.76 -6.96 -14.73
N ASN A 16 4.95 -7.71 -15.49
CA ASN A 16 5.35 -8.93 -16.20
C ASN A 16 6.12 -9.95 -15.33
N GLY A 17 5.81 -10.04 -14.03
CA GLY A 17 6.52 -10.91 -13.11
C GLY A 17 8.01 -10.56 -12.94
N LYS A 18 8.38 -9.28 -12.97
CA LYS A 18 9.76 -8.87 -12.73
C LYS A 18 10.18 -9.17 -11.29
N LEU A 19 11.28 -9.90 -11.15
CA LEU A 19 11.92 -10.15 -9.85
C LEU A 19 12.58 -8.85 -9.36
N VAL A 20 12.12 -8.34 -8.23
CA VAL A 20 12.68 -7.17 -7.55
C VAL A 20 13.56 -7.64 -6.41
N THR A 21 14.75 -7.05 -6.28
CA THR A 21 15.68 -7.35 -5.19
C THR A 21 15.44 -6.37 -4.05
N PHE A 22 15.15 -6.90 -2.87
CA PHE A 22 15.00 -6.13 -1.64
C PHE A 22 16.29 -6.19 -0.84
N VAL A 23 16.73 -5.01 -0.40
CA VAL A 23 17.95 -4.83 0.40
C VAL A 23 17.72 -4.99 1.90
N ALA A 24 16.45 -5.13 2.30
CA ALA A 24 16.00 -5.41 3.65
C ALA A 24 14.97 -6.54 3.61
N ASP A 25 14.77 -7.21 4.74
CA ASP A 25 13.76 -8.25 4.86
C ASP A 25 12.37 -7.64 4.63
N VAL A 26 11.57 -8.32 3.82
CA VAL A 26 10.21 -7.90 3.49
C VAL A 26 9.27 -8.49 4.56
N PRO A 27 8.44 -7.67 5.23
CA PRO A 27 7.50 -8.17 6.24
C PRO A 27 6.55 -9.23 5.67
N GLU A 28 6.26 -10.28 6.43
CA GLU A 28 5.27 -11.29 6.01
C GLU A 28 3.87 -10.70 5.78
N GLU A 29 3.59 -9.59 6.45
CA GLU A 29 2.34 -8.80 6.38
C GLU A 29 2.08 -8.17 5.01
N VAL A 30 3.01 -8.25 4.06
CA VAL A 30 2.81 -7.77 2.68
C VAL A 30 3.01 -8.85 1.64
N LEU A 31 3.17 -10.10 2.08
CA LEU A 31 3.41 -11.26 1.22
C LEU A 31 2.14 -12.09 1.05
N CYS A 32 1.94 -12.61 -0.15
CA CYS A 32 0.93 -13.63 -0.39
C CYS A 32 1.28 -14.90 0.41
N ALA A 33 0.37 -15.37 1.25
CA ALA A 33 0.52 -16.59 2.05
C ALA A 33 0.70 -17.86 1.19
N CYS A 34 0.21 -17.86 -0.06
CA CYS A 34 0.31 -19.00 -0.96
C CYS A 34 1.61 -19.03 -1.78
N CYS A 35 2.08 -17.90 -2.31
CA CYS A 35 3.26 -17.87 -3.20
C CYS A 35 4.41 -16.98 -2.71
N SER A 36 4.30 -16.40 -1.52
CA SER A 36 5.27 -15.51 -0.88
C SER A 36 5.73 -14.32 -1.74
N ASN A 37 4.94 -13.96 -2.75
CA ASN A 37 5.20 -12.82 -3.63
C ASN A 37 4.39 -11.59 -3.22
N ILE A 38 4.81 -10.42 -3.68
CA ILE A 38 4.11 -9.16 -3.43
C ILE A 38 3.12 -8.92 -4.56
N SER A 39 1.94 -8.41 -4.21
CA SER A 39 0.89 -8.02 -5.16
C SER A 39 0.37 -6.64 -4.80
N SER A 40 0.04 -5.82 -5.81
CA SER A 40 -0.65 -4.54 -5.59
C SER A 40 -2.07 -4.71 -5.04
N GLN A 41 -2.63 -5.90 -5.16
CA GLN A 41 -3.94 -6.27 -4.62
C GLN A 41 -3.79 -7.60 -3.87
N LEU A 42 -3.93 -7.51 -2.55
CA LEU A 42 -3.99 -8.64 -1.64
C LEU A 42 -5.37 -8.66 -1.01
N MET A 43 -5.97 -9.85 -0.90
CA MET A 43 -7.20 -10.04 -0.13
C MET A 43 -6.86 -10.81 1.13
N ALA A 44 -7.47 -10.41 2.24
CA ALA A 44 -7.28 -11.06 3.53
C ALA A 44 -8.36 -12.11 3.78
N ASP A 45 -7.99 -13.26 4.34
CA ASP A 45 -8.95 -14.15 4.99
C ASP A 45 -9.34 -13.61 6.38
N PRO A 46 -10.32 -14.22 7.08
CA PRO A 46 -10.71 -13.82 8.43
C PRO A 46 -9.60 -13.94 9.50
N ARG A 47 -8.48 -14.60 9.18
CA ARG A 47 -7.29 -14.74 10.03
C ARG A 47 -6.16 -13.79 9.63
N ASP A 48 -6.44 -12.83 8.75
CA ASP A 48 -5.49 -11.85 8.22
C ASP A 48 -4.37 -12.43 7.36
N HIS A 49 -4.56 -13.63 6.79
CA HIS A 49 -3.65 -14.12 5.76
C HIS A 49 -3.95 -13.45 4.42
N LEU A 50 -2.91 -12.91 3.80
CA LEU A 50 -3.02 -12.18 2.54
C LEU A 50 -2.83 -13.08 1.33
N TYR A 51 -3.65 -12.93 0.30
CA TYR A 51 -3.56 -13.71 -0.93
C TYR A 51 -3.61 -12.80 -2.14
N CYS A 52 -2.75 -13.04 -3.13
CA CYS A 52 -2.83 -12.32 -4.40
C CYS A 52 -3.94 -12.90 -5.27
N GLN A 53 -4.54 -12.04 -6.10
CA GLN A 53 -5.67 -12.40 -6.96
C GLN A 53 -5.38 -13.62 -7.86
N SER A 54 -4.15 -13.78 -8.35
CA SER A 54 -3.78 -14.96 -9.14
C SER A 54 -3.84 -16.26 -8.34
N CYS A 55 -3.48 -16.22 -7.05
CA CYS A 55 -3.58 -17.41 -6.19
C CYS A 55 -5.04 -17.70 -5.86
N LEU A 56 -5.84 -16.66 -5.58
CA LEU A 56 -7.28 -16.80 -5.35
C LEU A 56 -8.00 -17.45 -6.53
N ALA A 57 -7.70 -17.00 -7.75
CA ALA A 57 -8.26 -17.56 -8.97
C ALA A 57 -7.88 -19.04 -9.22
N MET A 58 -6.89 -19.57 -8.51
CA MET A 58 -6.45 -20.97 -8.61
C MET A 58 -6.98 -21.85 -7.47
N LEU A 59 -7.63 -21.30 -6.44
CA LEU A 59 -7.98 -22.00 -5.20
C LEU A 59 -9.44 -22.56 -5.17
N GLU A 60 -10.10 -22.65 -6.32
CA GLU A 60 -11.44 -23.25 -6.57
C GLU A 60 -12.69 -22.34 -6.51
N ASP A 61 -13.68 -22.71 -7.33
CA ASP A 61 -14.86 -21.94 -7.78
C ASP A 61 -16.01 -21.83 -6.76
N ASP A 62 -15.87 -22.37 -5.55
CA ASP A 62 -16.95 -22.45 -4.55
C ASP A 62 -16.93 -21.30 -3.51
N GLY A 63 -15.93 -20.42 -3.58
CA GLY A 63 -15.75 -19.29 -2.67
C GLY A 63 -15.12 -19.66 -1.31
N THR A 64 -14.59 -20.88 -1.16
CA THR A 64 -13.85 -21.34 0.01
C THR A 64 -12.39 -21.53 -0.36
N ILE A 65 -11.47 -21.09 0.50
CA ILE A 65 -10.05 -21.24 0.26
C ILE A 65 -9.42 -22.02 1.40
N ASP A 66 -8.79 -23.14 1.04
CA ASP A 66 -7.90 -23.85 1.93
C ASP A 66 -6.61 -23.05 2.09
N CYS A 67 -6.45 -22.44 3.26
CA CYS A 67 -5.24 -21.71 3.59
C CYS A 67 -4.04 -22.66 3.60
N VAL A 68 -3.10 -22.45 2.68
CA VAL A 68 -1.86 -23.24 2.61
C VAL A 68 -0.97 -23.04 3.86
N LYS A 69 -1.16 -21.94 4.61
CA LYS A 69 -0.35 -21.60 5.80
C LYS A 69 -0.79 -22.39 7.04
N ASP A 70 -2.09 -22.64 7.23
CA ASP A 70 -2.62 -23.30 8.44
C ASP A 70 -3.54 -24.50 8.16
N GLY A 71 -3.81 -24.82 6.89
CA GLY A 71 -4.65 -25.94 6.46
C GLY A 71 -6.14 -25.75 6.75
N ALA A 72 -6.57 -24.54 7.13
CA ALA A 72 -7.97 -24.27 7.42
C ALA A 72 -8.70 -23.65 6.21
N ALA A 73 -9.89 -24.16 5.95
CA ALA A 73 -10.82 -23.63 4.95
C ALA A 73 -11.46 -22.34 5.48
N HIS A 74 -11.22 -21.22 4.80
CA HIS A 74 -11.83 -19.93 5.12
C HIS A 74 -12.57 -19.34 3.94
N ARG A 75 -13.69 -18.68 4.23
CA ARG A 75 -14.39 -17.86 3.25
C ARG A 75 -13.71 -16.49 3.19
N ILE A 76 -13.23 -16.11 2.01
CA ILE A 76 -12.63 -14.79 1.83
C ILE A 76 -13.74 -13.78 1.65
N GLU A 77 -13.87 -12.90 2.64
CA GLU A 77 -14.73 -11.72 2.54
C GLU A 77 -13.85 -10.54 2.14
N GLU A 78 -14.34 -9.72 1.21
CA GLU A 78 -13.69 -8.48 0.82
C GLU A 78 -13.62 -7.56 2.05
N LYS A 79 -12.48 -7.57 2.75
CA LYS A 79 -12.20 -6.54 3.76
C LYS A 79 -12.00 -5.24 3.00
N VAL A 80 -13.07 -4.46 2.87
CA VAL A 80 -12.99 -3.06 2.47
C VAL A 80 -12.23 -2.35 3.60
N GLU A 81 -10.92 -2.19 3.38
CA GLU A 81 -9.93 -1.90 4.41
C GLU A 81 -10.27 -0.65 5.24
N SER A 82 -10.50 -0.87 6.53
CA SER A 82 -10.46 0.16 7.57
C SER A 82 -9.08 0.83 7.69
N GLY A 83 -8.01 0.19 7.18
CA GLY A 83 -6.63 0.70 7.25
C GLY A 83 -6.34 1.84 6.28
N TYR A 84 -6.84 1.75 5.04
CA TYR A 84 -6.64 2.78 4.02
C TYR A 84 -7.35 4.09 4.40
N LYS A 85 -8.54 4.01 5.02
CA LYS A 85 -9.24 5.19 5.53
C LYS A 85 -8.45 5.93 6.60
N LYS A 86 -7.71 5.21 7.44
CA LYS A 86 -6.88 5.83 8.49
C LYS A 86 -5.68 6.56 7.87
N ILE A 87 -5.00 5.94 6.91
CA ILE A 87 -3.88 6.57 6.20
C ILE A 87 -4.35 7.80 5.41
N GLU A 88 -5.50 7.73 4.73
CA GLU A 88 -6.07 8.86 4.00
C GLU A 88 -6.46 10.02 4.95
N SER A 89 -7.02 9.69 6.12
CA SER A 89 -7.33 10.68 7.16
C SER A 89 -6.07 11.36 7.68
N ASP A 90 -5.04 10.59 8.05
CA ASP A 90 -3.78 11.12 8.57
C ASP A 90 -3.05 11.97 7.52
N MET A 91 -3.09 11.59 6.24
CA MET A 91 -2.50 12.39 5.16
C MET A 91 -3.27 13.69 4.93
N ARG A 92 -4.61 13.65 5.02
CA ARG A 92 -5.46 14.83 4.86
C ARG A 92 -5.22 15.85 5.97
N GLU A 93 -5.09 15.39 7.20
CA GLU A 93 -4.83 16.26 8.36
C GLU A 93 -3.46 16.96 8.23
N ARG A 94 -2.42 16.23 7.82
CA ARG A 94 -1.08 16.81 7.58
C ARG A 94 -1.05 17.79 6.40
N LEU A 95 -1.86 17.57 5.37
CA LEU A 95 -2.02 18.51 4.25
C LEU A 95 -2.62 19.82 4.73
N GLN A 96 -3.67 19.75 5.55
CA GLN A 96 -4.31 20.94 6.11
C GLN A 96 -3.36 21.74 7.02
N GLU A 97 -2.60 21.07 7.90
CA GLU A 97 -1.59 21.76 8.72
C GLU A 97 -0.51 22.48 7.88
N LEU A 98 -0.12 21.89 6.75
CA LEU A 98 0.86 22.48 5.84
C LEU A 98 0.29 23.71 5.11
N GLU A 99 -0.97 23.65 4.67
CA GLU A 99 -1.65 24.77 4.03
C GLU A 99 -1.84 25.94 4.99
N GLU A 100 -2.26 25.68 6.23
CA GLU A 100 -2.40 26.70 7.27
C GLU A 100 -1.05 27.33 7.62
N ARG A 101 0.01 26.52 7.72
CA ARG A 101 1.36 27.04 7.92
C ARG A 101 1.85 27.87 6.74
N HIS A 102 1.58 27.47 5.51
CA HIS A 102 2.00 28.21 4.31
C HIS A 102 1.32 29.58 4.23
N ALA A 103 0.02 29.64 4.55
CA ALA A 103 -0.75 30.89 4.57
C ALA A 103 -0.15 31.94 5.52
N ILE A 104 0.43 31.52 6.66
CA ILE A 104 1.09 32.43 7.61
C ILE A 104 2.33 33.10 6.99
N TYR A 105 3.03 32.41 6.07
CA TYR A 105 4.24 32.94 5.44
C TYR A 105 3.96 33.72 4.16
N GLU A 106 2.86 33.46 3.45
CA GLU A 106 2.53 34.15 2.20
C GLU A 106 2.36 35.66 2.37
N GLU A 107 1.65 36.10 3.42
CA GLU A 107 1.40 37.52 3.65
C GLU A 107 2.68 38.33 3.93
N PRO A 108 3.57 37.91 4.86
CA PRO A 108 4.83 38.63 5.11
C PRO A 108 5.82 38.52 3.94
N ILE A 109 5.89 37.38 3.24
CA ILE A 109 6.74 37.23 2.05
C ILE A 109 6.25 38.17 0.93
N GLY A 110 4.94 38.25 0.71
CA GLY A 110 4.36 39.15 -0.29
C GLY A 110 4.66 40.62 0.00
N LYS A 111 4.58 41.04 1.28
CA LYS A 111 4.95 42.40 1.70
C LYS A 111 6.44 42.69 1.49
N LEU A 112 7.32 41.77 1.88
CA LEU A 112 8.77 41.92 1.68
C LEU A 112 9.14 42.01 0.19
N LEU A 113 8.52 41.18 -0.66
CA LEU A 113 8.75 41.22 -2.11
C LEU A 113 8.27 42.53 -2.73
N ALA A 114 7.14 43.08 -2.27
CA ALA A 114 6.62 44.37 -2.71
C ALA A 114 7.54 45.52 -2.28
N GLU A 115 8.05 45.52 -1.05
CA GLU A 115 9.01 46.51 -0.55
C GLU A 115 10.33 46.46 -1.33
N MET A 116 10.87 45.26 -1.60
CA MET A 116 12.07 45.08 -2.42
C MET A 116 11.88 45.57 -3.86
N ALA A 117 10.67 45.44 -4.42
CA ALA A 117 10.35 45.94 -5.76
C ALA A 117 10.28 47.47 -5.82
N MET A 118 9.91 48.14 -4.71
CA MET A 118 9.86 49.61 -4.60
C MET A 118 11.22 50.27 -4.32
N MET A 119 12.26 49.48 -3.99
CA MET A 119 13.63 49.96 -3.75
C MET A 119 14.55 49.88 -4.98
N LYS A 120 14.02 49.54 -6.17
CA LYS A 120 14.71 49.60 -7.46
C LYS A 120 14.32 50.85 -8.24
#